data_AF-A0A0M1P8E9-F1
#
_entry.id   AF-A0A0M1P8E9-F1
#
_cell.length_a   1.000
_cell.length_b   1.000
_cell.length_c   1.000
_cell.angle_alpha   90.00
_cell.angle_beta   90.00
_cell.angle_gamma   90.00
#
_symmetry.space_group_name_H-M   'P 1'
#
loop_
_entity.id
_entity.type
_entity.pdbx_description
1 polymer ?
#
loop_
_entity_poly.entity_id
_entity_poly.type
_entity_poly.pdbx_seq_one_letter_code
_entity_poly.pdbx_strand_id
1 'polypeptide(L)'
;MLLFGQQELEDNANSLIDVVNQKEPAYATWGGLAIEQTKRQYNADVIDYLFMGRSTISSVLAEEKFKLWLKKGSQEFGVYATVAYHPIKNQFLSIRFEEF
;
A
#
# COMPACT_ATOMS: atom_id res chain seq x y z
N MET A 1 1.96 -33.98 -37.53
CA MET A 1 1.91 -34.21 -36.07
C MET A 1 2.90 -33.26 -35.41
N LEU A 2 2.52 -32.01 -35.16
CA LEU A 2 3.28 -31.00 -34.39
C LEU A 2 2.28 -29.93 -33.91
N LEU A 3 1.46 -30.24 -32.90
CA LEU A 3 0.48 -29.30 -32.32
C LEU A 3 0.67 -29.06 -30.81
N PHE A 4 1.74 -29.60 -30.21
CA PHE A 4 1.96 -29.54 -28.75
C PHE A 4 2.71 -28.28 -28.31
N GLY A 5 3.61 -27.75 -29.14
CA GLY A 5 4.45 -26.61 -28.76
C GLY A 5 3.72 -25.27 -28.68
N GLN A 6 2.61 -25.08 -29.41
CA GLN A 6 1.89 -23.81 -29.38
C GLN A 6 1.02 -23.67 -28.13
N GLN A 7 0.40 -24.76 -27.66
CA GLN A 7 -0.44 -24.76 -26.46
C GLN A 7 0.37 -24.41 -25.20
N GLU A 8 1.58 -24.98 -25.06
CA GLU A 8 2.45 -24.71 -23.91
C GLU A 8 2.95 -23.25 -23.87
N LEU A 9 3.14 -22.65 -25.05
CA LEU A 9 3.49 -21.23 -25.20
C LEU A 9 2.30 -20.31 -24.89
N GLU A 10 1.08 -20.73 -25.18
CA GLU A 10 -0.12 -19.95 -24.85
C GLU A 10 -0.43 -20.03 -23.34
N ASP A 11 -0.30 -21.20 -22.74
CA ASP A 11 -0.55 -21.41 -21.32
C ASP A 11 0.48 -20.67 -20.46
N ASN A 12 1.75 -20.62 -20.88
CA ASN A 12 2.77 -19.86 -20.18
C ASN A 12 2.56 -18.34 -20.34
N ALA A 13 2.13 -17.86 -21.50
CA ALA A 13 1.85 -16.45 -21.73
C ALA A 13 0.66 -15.99 -20.89
N ASN A 14 -0.39 -16.81 -20.80
CA ASN A 14 -1.55 -16.54 -19.96
C ASN A 14 -1.21 -16.55 -18.47
N SER A 15 -0.37 -17.49 -18.01
CA SER A 15 0.12 -17.51 -16.63
C SER A 15 0.97 -16.28 -16.29
N LEU A 16 1.82 -15.83 -17.23
CA LEU A 16 2.62 -14.62 -17.05
C LEU A 16 1.75 -13.35 -17.06
N ILE A 17 0.71 -13.30 -17.89
CA ILE A 17 -0.28 -12.22 -17.88
C ILE A 17 -1.02 -12.20 -16.54
N ASP A 18 -1.40 -13.34 -15.97
CA ASP A 18 -2.03 -13.40 -14.64
C ASP A 18 -1.10 -12.91 -13.52
N VAL A 19 0.20 -13.19 -13.61
CA VAL A 19 1.21 -12.66 -12.67
C VAL A 19 1.39 -11.15 -12.82
N VAL A 20 1.39 -10.62 -14.05
CA VAL A 20 1.51 -9.18 -14.32
C VAL A 20 0.21 -8.43 -14.00
N ASN A 21 -0.94 -9.10 -14.10
CA ASN A 21 -2.27 -8.57 -13.78
C ASN A 21 -2.69 -8.83 -12.33
N GLN A 22 -1.82 -9.45 -11.52
CA GLN A 22 -1.89 -9.29 -10.06
C GLN A 22 -1.63 -7.81 -9.79
N LYS A 23 -2.73 -7.05 -9.70
CA LYS A 23 -2.77 -5.72 -9.08
C LYS A 23 -1.74 -5.71 -7.97
N GLU A 24 -0.79 -4.76 -8.04
CA GLU A 24 0.16 -4.53 -6.97
C GLU A 24 -0.54 -4.77 -5.64
N PRO A 25 -0.02 -5.66 -4.80
CA PRO A 25 -0.79 -6.12 -3.66
C PRO A 25 -1.23 -4.88 -2.87
N ALA A 26 -2.51 -4.80 -2.53
CA ALA A 26 -3.16 -3.54 -2.12
C ALA A 26 -2.48 -2.80 -0.94
N TYR A 27 -1.54 -3.46 -0.24
CA TYR A 27 -0.66 -2.84 0.76
C TYR A 27 0.32 -1.81 0.16
N ALA A 28 0.71 -1.96 -1.11
CA ALA A 28 1.67 -1.05 -1.78
C ALA A 28 1.04 0.33 -2.03
N THR A 29 -0.27 0.37 -2.30
CA THR A 29 -0.98 1.61 -2.66
C THR A 29 -1.09 2.60 -1.48
N TRP A 30 -1.42 2.12 -0.28
CA TRP A 30 -1.67 3.01 0.86
C TRP A 30 -0.41 3.42 1.60
N GLY A 31 0.65 2.61 1.56
CA GLY A 31 1.95 2.97 2.16
C GLY A 31 2.56 4.21 1.53
N GLY A 32 2.54 4.31 0.19
CA GLY A 32 3.02 5.51 -0.52
C GLY A 32 2.21 6.76 -0.16
N LEU A 33 0.88 6.64 -0.14
CA LEU A 33 0.00 7.74 0.27
C LEU A 33 0.26 8.18 1.71
N ALA A 34 0.44 7.23 2.63
CA ALA A 34 0.74 7.52 4.03
C ALA A 34 2.04 8.33 4.16
N ILE A 35 3.12 7.91 3.48
CA ILE A 35 4.40 8.63 3.47
C ILE A 35 4.21 10.05 2.93
N GLU A 36 3.58 10.21 1.77
CA GLU A 36 3.43 11.51 1.12
C GLU A 36 2.62 12.49 1.98
N GLN A 37 1.48 12.04 2.49
CA GLN A 37 0.60 12.86 3.31
C GLN A 37 1.24 13.21 4.66
N THR A 38 1.98 12.29 5.28
CA THR A 38 2.74 12.57 6.51
C THR A 38 3.86 13.58 6.27
N LYS A 39 4.63 13.46 5.17
CA LYS A 39 5.65 14.47 4.81
C LYS A 39 5.04 15.86 4.67
N ARG A 40 3.90 15.98 3.97
CA ARG A 40 3.16 17.24 3.80
C ARG A 40 2.64 17.80 5.13
N GLN A 41 2.02 16.96 5.97
CA GLN A 41 1.40 17.38 7.23
C GLN A 41 2.43 17.96 8.21
N TYR A 42 3.60 17.34 8.34
CA TYR A 42 4.60 17.72 9.35
C TYR A 42 5.73 18.60 8.78
N ASN A 43 5.80 18.72 7.45
CA ASN A 43 6.88 19.36 6.72
C ASN A 43 8.24 18.81 7.16
N ALA A 44 8.36 17.49 7.09
CA ALA A 44 9.46 16.66 7.58
C ALA A 44 9.69 15.49 6.61
N ASP A 45 10.90 14.93 6.60
CA ASP A 45 11.19 13.70 5.85
C ASP A 45 10.76 12.46 6.63
N VAL A 46 10.41 11.38 5.92
CA VAL A 46 10.20 10.05 6.52
C VAL A 46 11.47 9.26 6.26
N ILE A 47 12.13 8.84 7.34
CA ILE A 47 13.45 8.17 7.30
C ILE A 47 13.37 6.67 7.66
N ASP A 48 12.25 6.23 8.24
CA ASP A 48 11.93 4.81 8.41
C ASP A 48 10.41 4.59 8.31
N TYR A 49 10.01 3.39 7.90
CA TYR A 49 8.61 3.00 7.75
C TYR A 49 8.39 1.54 8.12
N LEU A 50 7.29 1.28 8.84
CA LEU A 50 6.84 -0.06 9.16
C LEU A 50 5.34 -0.17 8.90
N PHE A 51 4.94 -1.18 8.12
CA PHE A 51 3.54 -1.57 7.97
C PHE A 51 3.08 -2.32 9.22
N MET A 52 2.08 -1.77 9.91
CA MET A 52 1.55 -2.33 11.16
C MET A 52 0.41 -3.32 10.92
N GLY A 53 -0.08 -3.43 9.68
CA GLY A 53 -1.14 -4.35 9.30
C GLY A 53 -2.42 -3.67 8.83
N ARG A 54 -3.38 -4.51 8.49
CA ARG A 54 -4.70 -4.14 7.97
C ARG A 54 -5.79 -4.62 8.92
N SER A 55 -6.83 -3.81 9.08
CA SER A 55 -8.08 -4.18 9.75
C SER A 55 -9.25 -3.99 8.79
N THR A 56 -9.99 -5.07 8.49
CA THR A 56 -11.24 -4.99 7.72
C THR A 56 -12.40 -4.78 8.68
N ILE A 57 -13.01 -3.60 8.62
CA ILE A 57 -14.10 -3.21 9.53
C ILE A 57 -15.46 -3.60 8.94
N SER A 58 -15.63 -3.44 7.63
CA SER A 58 -16.84 -3.84 6.90
C SER A 58 -16.55 -4.04 5.41
N SER A 59 -17.58 -4.39 4.62
CA SER A 59 -17.47 -4.51 3.16
C SER A 59 -17.11 -3.19 2.46
N VAL A 60 -17.30 -2.06 3.13
CA VAL A 60 -17.06 -0.71 2.57
C VAL A 60 -15.97 0.07 3.29
N LEU A 61 -15.36 -0.51 4.34
CA LEU A 61 -14.33 0.14 5.13
C LEU A 61 -13.25 -0.84 5.59
N ALA A 62 -12.02 -0.54 5.24
CA ALA A 62 -10.81 -1.14 5.79
C ALA A 62 -9.83 -0.03 6.20
N GLU A 63 -8.99 -0.33 7.18
CA GLU A 63 -7.92 0.55 7.63
C GLU A 63 -6.57 -0.16 7.51
N GLU A 64 -5.55 0.57 7.06
CA GLU A 64 -4.15 0.17 7.13
C GLU A 64 -3.40 1.13 8.04
N LYS A 65 -2.59 0.59 8.95
CA LYS A 65 -1.80 1.38 9.89
C LYS A 65 -0.32 1.29 9.55
N PHE A 66 0.36 2.42 9.63
CA PHE A 66 1.78 2.56 9.37
C PHE A 66 2.42 3.28 10.55
N LYS A 67 3.61 2.84 10.93
CA LYS A 67 4.49 3.53 11.86
C LYS A 67 5.59 4.20 11.05
N LEU A 68 5.67 5.51 11.12
CA LEU A 68 6.61 6.33 10.35
C LEU A 68 7.55 7.05 11.30
N TRP A 69 8.85 7.03 11.01
CA TRP A 69 9.84 7.79 11.75
C TRP A 69 10.22 9.03 10.92
N LEU A 70 9.99 10.20 11.49
CA LEU A 70 10.14 11.47 10.80
C LEU A 70 11.41 12.17 11.24
N LYS A 71 11.95 12.99 10.34
CA LYS A 71 13.07 13.89 10.62
C LYS A 71 12.79 15.30 10.12
N LYS A 72 12.88 16.27 11.03
CA LYS A 72 12.75 17.70 10.74
C LYS A 72 13.98 18.43 11.26
N GLY A 73 14.95 18.65 10.39
CA GLY A 73 16.27 19.16 10.78
C GLY A 73 16.97 18.18 11.72
N SER A 74 17.20 18.57 12.97
CA SER A 74 17.80 17.73 14.02
C SER A 74 16.79 16.97 14.88
N GLN A 75 15.49 17.25 14.76
CA GLN A 75 14.46 16.56 15.54
C GLN A 75 13.97 15.32 14.80
N GLU A 76 13.83 14.22 15.54
CA GLU A 76 13.20 12.99 15.07
C GLU A 76 12.02 12.64 15.99
N PHE A 77 10.95 12.10 15.40
CA PHE A 77 9.72 11.76 16.13
C PHE A 77 8.91 10.71 15.38
N GLY A 78 8.08 9.98 16.11
CA GLY A 78 7.24 8.92 15.56
C GLY A 78 5.84 9.41 15.22
N VAL A 79 5.30 8.97 14.08
CA VAL A 79 3.90 9.21 13.72
C VAL A 79 3.25 7.90 13.27
N TYR A 80 2.10 7.57 13.84
CA TYR A 80 1.20 6.59 13.27
C TYR A 80 0.35 7.25 12.19
N ALA A 81 0.38 6.69 10.99
CA ALA A 81 -0.54 7.06 9.91
C ALA A 81 -1.54 5.93 9.72
N THR A 82 -2.84 6.22 9.84
CA THR A 82 -3.92 5.25 9.61
C THR A 82 -4.73 5.68 8.40
N VAL A 83 -4.66 4.89 7.33
CA VAL A 83 -5.37 5.14 6.06
C VAL A 83 -6.66 4.34 6.05
N ALA A 84 -7.79 5.02 5.94
CA ALA A 84 -9.09 4.42 5.73
C ALA A 84 -9.45 4.43 4.25
N TYR A 85 -9.95 3.29 3.74
CA TYR A 85 -10.30 3.14 2.34
C TYR A 85 -11.45 2.14 2.15
N HIS A 86 -12.10 2.21 0.99
CA HIS A 86 -13.11 1.23 0.58
C HIS A 86 -12.42 0.02 -0.09
N PRO A 87 -12.52 -1.20 0.46
CA PRO A 87 -11.70 -2.33 0.01
C PRO A 87 -12.11 -2.89 -1.36
N ILE A 88 -13.40 -2.84 -1.71
CA ILE A 88 -13.89 -3.30 -3.02
C ILE A 88 -13.59 -2.27 -4.13
N LYS A 89 -13.82 -0.98 -3.86
CA LYS A 89 -13.62 0.10 -4.85
C LYS A 89 -12.17 0.61 -4.92
N ASN A 90 -11.31 0.16 -4.01
CA ASN A 90 -9.95 0.66 -3.80
C ASN A 90 -9.88 2.19 -3.72
N GLN A 91 -10.84 2.79 -3.00
CA GLN A 91 -11.05 4.23 -2.95
C GLN A 91 -10.59 4.78 -1.60
N PHE A 92 -9.71 5.78 -1.62
CA PHE A 92 -9.31 6.52 -0.42
C PHE A 92 -10.53 7.17 0.24
N LEU A 93 -10.61 7.09 1.57
CA LEU A 93 -11.66 7.75 2.36
C LEU A 93 -11.06 8.84 3.26
N SER A 94 -10.06 8.49 4.07
CA SER A 94 -9.40 9.45 4.95
C SER A 94 -8.04 8.94 5.45
N ILE A 95 -7.26 9.83 6.05
CA ILE A 95 -6.04 9.50 6.78
C ILE A 95 -6.03 10.23 8.12
N ARG A 96 -5.58 9.53 9.17
CA ARG A 96 -5.41 10.09 10.53
C ARG A 96 -3.95 9.96 10.97
N PHE A 97 -3.47 10.97 11.69
CA PHE A 97 -2.10 11.00 12.24
C PHE A 97 -2.12 11.08 13.76
N GLU A 98 -1.20 10.36 14.40
CA GLU A 98 -1.01 10.35 15.85
C GLU A 98 0.49 10.30 16.14
N GLU A 99 1.03 11.34 16.78
CA GLU A 99 2.44 11.39 17.22
C GLU A 99 2.64 10.52 18.48
N PHE A 100 3.81 9.91 18.64
CA PHE A 100 4.16 9.08 19.81
C PHE A 100 5.64 9.17 20.18
#